data_AF-A0A317WVH0-F1
#
_entry.id   AF-A0A317WVH0-F1
#
_cell.length_a   1.000
_cell.length_b   1.000
_cell.length_c   1.000
_cell.angle_alpha   90.00
_cell.angle_beta   90.00
_cell.angle_gamma   90.00
#
_symmetry.space_group_name_H-M   'P 1'
#
loop_
_entity.id
_entity.type
_entity.pdbx_description
1 polymer ?
#
loop_
_entity_poly.entity_id
_entity_poly.type
_entity_poly.pdbx_seq_one_letter_code
_entity_poly.pdbx_strand_id
1 'polypeptide(L)'
;MPGTSLDVILSQVSNTHIKAEVKNTGNEDLTIVHLNFFGDTAPIKKVSVFHNETELDFNGIRQRLVLENLTHDALTTIHAGESLIDEFDIASTLDITDSGPITIHTSGFVPITTDSEITSYLPYTSNTLTITIDAAKAATVPKALTIPPSLHRRTRLSDCDDNRAAIMRAALDNAMRMSVAAANEAWMGSAARLEEYFKSSSQETRSLVANRLAYIAAEASLNAERTTYYCTDKFRACGPRTLAYTFPQWNVVVNCPIYWSILQPVQKACHAQDQANTIIHEFSHAPGVYAPGTDDLGYGYQAAMRLTGNQALRNADTYTLFTNSVFAGC
;
A
#
# COMPACT_ATOMS: atom_id res chain seq x y z
N MET A 1 -8.11 19.71 16.03
CA MET A 1 -8.90 19.73 17.28
C MET A 1 -7.95 19.34 18.40
N PRO A 2 -7.82 20.12 19.48
CA PRO A 2 -7.07 19.71 20.65
C PRO A 2 -7.94 18.74 21.45
N GLY A 3 -7.68 17.44 21.38
CA GLY A 3 -8.43 16.47 22.19
C GLY A 3 -8.36 15.01 21.76
N THR A 4 -8.09 14.70 20.50
CA THR A 4 -8.00 13.31 20.02
C THR A 4 -6.59 13.04 19.51
N SER A 5 -5.90 12.08 20.12
CA SER A 5 -4.54 11.68 19.79
C SER A 5 -4.39 10.19 20.02
N LEU A 6 -3.69 9.52 19.10
CA LEU A 6 -3.25 8.15 19.29
C LEU A 6 -1.80 8.14 19.72
N ASP A 7 -1.55 7.54 20.88
CA ASP A 7 -0.20 7.22 21.33
C ASP A 7 0.10 5.77 20.97
N VAL A 8 1.25 5.52 20.34
CA VAL A 8 1.64 4.17 19.90
C VAL A 8 2.91 3.76 20.62
N ILE A 9 2.83 2.72 21.44
CA ILE A 9 3.98 2.19 22.18
C ILE A 9 4.32 0.79 21.65
N LEU A 10 5.53 0.66 21.11
CA LEU A 10 6.13 -0.61 20.68
C LEU A 10 6.99 -1.18 21.82
N SER A 11 6.81 -2.47 22.08
CA SER A 11 7.60 -3.24 23.06
C SER A 11 7.93 -4.64 22.54
N GLN A 12 9.02 -5.22 23.06
CA GLN A 12 9.42 -6.59 22.74
C GLN A 12 8.68 -7.57 23.64
N VAL A 13 7.99 -8.55 23.05
CA VAL A 13 7.40 -9.69 23.79
C VAL A 13 8.44 -10.81 23.91
N SER A 14 9.06 -11.15 22.78
CA SER A 14 10.18 -12.08 22.68
C SER A 14 10.93 -11.80 21.38
N ASN A 15 12.17 -12.29 21.22
CA ASN A 15 13.02 -12.15 20.02
C ASN A 15 12.52 -11.14 18.96
N THR A 16 11.73 -11.58 17.98
CA THR A 16 11.13 -10.78 16.91
C THR A 16 9.62 -10.56 17.07
N HIS A 17 9.02 -11.05 18.15
CA HIS A 17 7.63 -10.84 18.49
C HIS A 17 7.47 -9.47 19.16
N ILE A 18 6.76 -8.56 18.50
CA ILE A 18 6.54 -7.18 18.91
C ILE A 18 5.08 -7.01 19.32
N LYS A 19 4.88 -6.24 20.40
CA LYS A 19 3.57 -5.74 20.81
C LYS A 19 3.49 -4.25 20.51
N ALA A 20 2.43 -3.85 19.80
CA ALA A 20 2.00 -2.47 19.68
C ALA A 20 0.79 -2.23 20.60
N GLU A 21 0.89 -1.18 21.41
CA GLU A 21 -0.21 -0.64 22.18
C GLU A 21 -0.62 0.70 21.58
N VAL A 22 -1.80 0.74 20.96
CA VAL A 22 -2.37 1.93 20.30
C VAL A 22 -3.43 2.52 21.22
N LYS A 23 -3.07 3.56 21.97
CA LYS A 23 -3.91 4.14 23.01
C LYS A 23 -4.67 5.36 22.51
N ASN A 24 -5.99 5.38 22.73
CA ASN A 24 -6.79 6.59 22.59
C ASN A 24 -6.56 7.48 23.81
N THR A 25 -5.76 8.54 23.63
CA THR A 25 -5.45 9.51 24.70
C THR A 25 -6.50 10.62 24.83
N GLY A 26 -7.53 10.58 23.98
CA GLY A 26 -8.64 11.52 24.03
C GLY A 26 -9.70 11.17 25.07
N ASN A 27 -10.72 12.01 25.13
CA ASN A 27 -11.85 11.91 26.05
C ASN A 27 -13.14 11.36 25.41
N GLU A 28 -13.09 11.02 24.11
CA GLU A 28 -14.20 10.46 23.34
C GLU A 28 -13.75 9.15 22.67
N ASP A 29 -14.72 8.26 22.40
CA ASP A 29 -14.47 7.02 21.68
C ASP A 29 -14.01 7.30 20.25
N LEU A 30 -13.02 6.53 19.79
CA LEU A 30 -12.41 6.71 18.48
C LEU A 30 -12.65 5.47 17.63
N THR A 31 -13.35 5.61 16.50
CA THR A 31 -13.49 4.50 15.53
C THR A 31 -12.54 4.71 14.36
N ILE A 32 -11.56 3.83 14.24
CA ILE A 32 -10.51 3.86 13.21
C ILE A 32 -10.82 2.87 12.08
N VAL A 33 -10.30 3.13 10.89
CA VAL A 33 -10.10 2.10 9.87
C VAL A 33 -8.80 1.37 10.16
N HIS A 34 -8.87 0.09 10.53
CA HIS A 34 -7.67 -0.68 10.91
C HIS A 34 -6.92 -1.29 9.72
N LEU A 35 -7.47 -1.19 8.50
CA LEU A 35 -6.83 -1.72 7.28
C LEU A 35 -5.49 -1.02 7.00
N ASN A 36 -4.47 -1.80 6.67
CA ASN A 36 -3.07 -1.36 6.54
C ASN A 36 -2.55 -0.61 7.80
N PHE A 37 -3.07 -0.97 8.97
CA PHE A 37 -2.70 -0.41 10.27
C PHE A 37 -2.63 -1.55 11.32
N PHE A 38 -2.39 -1.21 12.59
CA PHE A 38 -2.51 -2.17 13.69
C PHE A 38 -3.94 -2.70 13.79
N GLY A 39 -4.07 -4.01 14.03
CA GLY A 39 -5.34 -4.74 13.95
C GLY A 39 -5.64 -5.34 12.58
N ASP A 40 -4.91 -4.95 11.52
CA ASP A 40 -4.97 -5.69 10.25
C ASP A 40 -4.29 -7.06 10.41
N THR A 41 -4.95 -8.09 9.88
CA THR A 41 -4.47 -9.48 9.89
C THR A 41 -3.69 -9.84 8.62
N ALA A 42 -3.74 -9.00 7.59
CA ALA A 42 -2.95 -9.17 6.38
C ALA A 42 -1.45 -8.95 6.67
N PRO A 43 -0.55 -9.57 5.89
CA PRO A 43 0.90 -9.41 6.05
C PRO A 43 1.37 -8.08 5.46
N ILE A 44 0.99 -6.98 6.12
CA ILE A 44 1.27 -5.59 5.74
C ILE A 44 2.40 -5.00 6.59
N LYS A 45 2.95 -3.87 6.14
CA LYS A 45 4.08 -3.21 6.84
C LYS A 45 3.56 -2.35 7.99
N LYS A 46 3.46 -2.95 9.18
CA LYS A 46 3.05 -2.24 10.42
C LYS A 46 4.14 -1.31 10.97
N VAL A 47 5.40 -1.71 10.81
CA VAL A 47 6.58 -1.01 11.36
C VAL A 47 7.73 -0.97 10.36
N SER A 48 8.58 0.04 10.50
CA SER A 48 9.89 0.10 9.87
C SER A 48 10.94 -0.45 10.81
N VAL A 49 11.82 -1.31 10.28
CA VAL A 49 12.87 -1.99 11.05
C VAL A 49 14.22 -1.69 10.44
N PHE A 50 15.17 -1.25 11.24
CA PHE A 50 16.50 -0.84 10.80
C PHE A 50 17.57 -1.69 11.45
N HIS A 51 18.54 -2.13 10.65
CA HIS A 51 19.77 -2.75 11.10
C HIS A 51 20.93 -1.88 10.58
N ASN A 52 21.79 -1.37 11.48
CA ASN A 52 22.88 -0.44 11.12
C ASN A 52 22.42 0.72 10.21
N GLU A 53 21.34 1.40 10.61
CA GLU A 53 20.73 2.55 9.88
C GLU A 53 20.12 2.22 8.51
N THR A 54 20.21 0.97 8.04
CA THR A 54 19.58 0.50 6.81
C THR A 54 18.24 -0.13 7.15
N GLU A 55 17.16 0.33 6.52
CA GLU A 55 15.85 -0.30 6.66
C GLU A 55 15.89 -1.71 6.05
N LEU A 56 15.41 -2.71 6.79
CA LEU A 56 15.28 -4.07 6.28
C LEU A 56 14.15 -4.15 5.26
N ASP A 57 14.38 -4.91 4.20
CA ASP A 57 13.39 -5.11 3.14
C ASP A 57 12.16 -5.82 3.66
N PHE A 58 11.00 -5.22 3.40
CA PHE A 58 9.71 -5.77 3.74
C PHE A 58 9.23 -6.76 2.67
N ASN A 59 8.97 -7.99 3.08
CA ASN A 59 8.58 -9.13 2.22
C ASN A 59 7.10 -9.52 2.36
N GLY A 60 6.25 -8.60 2.82
CA GLY A 60 4.80 -8.79 2.81
C GLY A 60 4.11 -8.22 1.56
N ILE A 61 2.82 -7.91 1.68
CA ILE A 61 2.02 -7.31 0.61
C ILE A 61 1.88 -5.79 0.71
N ARG A 62 1.54 -5.21 -0.43
CA ARG A 62 0.96 -3.87 -0.61
C ARG A 62 -0.44 -4.03 -1.17
N GLN A 63 -1.40 -3.19 -0.80
CA GLN A 63 -2.83 -3.49 -1.05
C GLN A 63 -3.58 -2.29 -1.61
N ARG A 64 -4.32 -2.45 -2.71
CA ARG A 64 -5.39 -1.52 -3.04
C ARG A 64 -6.63 -1.81 -2.18
N LEU A 65 -7.08 -0.83 -1.40
CA LEU A 65 -8.27 -0.96 -0.53
C LEU A 65 -9.47 -0.16 -1.03
N VAL A 66 -10.69 -0.64 -0.75
CA VAL A 66 -11.94 0.13 -0.86
C VAL A 66 -12.23 0.79 0.48
N LEU A 67 -12.31 2.12 0.48
CA LEU A 67 -12.57 2.91 1.69
C LEU A 67 -13.95 3.57 1.73
N GLU A 68 -14.81 3.25 0.76
CA GLU A 68 -16.21 3.68 0.73
C GLU A 68 -17.13 2.61 1.33
N ASN A 69 -18.27 3.05 1.89
CA ASN A 69 -19.30 2.19 2.48
C ASN A 69 -18.69 1.19 3.47
N LEU A 70 -17.86 1.64 4.41
CA LEU A 70 -17.12 0.75 5.32
C LEU A 70 -18.09 -0.04 6.22
N THR A 71 -17.68 -1.25 6.60
CA THR A 71 -18.42 -2.10 7.54
C THR A 71 -17.49 -2.53 8.66
N HIS A 72 -18.06 -3.18 9.69
CA HIS A 72 -17.33 -3.51 10.93
C HIS A 72 -16.06 -4.35 10.72
N ASP A 73 -15.93 -5.06 9.59
CA ASP A 73 -14.75 -5.85 9.21
C ASP A 73 -13.53 -5.00 8.87
N ALA A 74 -13.69 -3.68 8.71
CA ALA A 74 -12.61 -2.72 8.48
C ALA A 74 -12.44 -1.72 9.63
N LEU A 75 -13.30 -1.78 10.64
CA LEU A 75 -13.41 -0.76 11.68
C LEU A 75 -13.07 -1.32 13.06
N THR A 76 -12.39 -0.51 13.87
CA THR A 76 -12.11 -0.81 15.27
C THR A 76 -12.43 0.41 16.12
N THR A 77 -13.25 0.25 17.15
CA THR A 77 -13.50 1.31 18.14
C THR A 77 -12.54 1.15 19.32
N ILE A 78 -11.83 2.22 19.66
CA ILE A 78 -10.96 2.34 20.82
C ILE A 78 -11.61 3.34 21.77
N HIS A 79 -12.15 2.84 22.89
CA HIS A 79 -12.81 3.70 23.86
C HIS A 79 -11.86 4.73 24.46
N ALA A 80 -12.40 5.85 24.96
CA ALA A 80 -11.60 6.89 25.59
C ALA A 80 -10.71 6.32 26.71
N GLY A 81 -9.40 6.53 26.62
CA GLY A 81 -8.41 6.04 27.58
C GLY A 81 -8.01 4.56 27.41
N GLU A 82 -8.69 3.79 26.55
CA GLU A 82 -8.37 2.40 26.27
C GLU A 82 -7.35 2.25 25.12
N SER A 83 -6.87 1.01 24.94
CA SER A 83 -5.85 0.67 23.95
C SER A 83 -6.29 -0.49 23.06
N LEU A 84 -6.06 -0.36 21.75
CA LEU A 84 -5.97 -1.49 20.85
C LEU A 84 -4.60 -2.15 21.03
N ILE A 85 -4.58 -3.46 21.31
CA ILE A 85 -3.35 -4.25 21.40
C ILE A 85 -3.22 -5.09 20.13
N ASP A 86 -2.05 -5.03 19.50
CA ASP A 86 -1.70 -5.85 18.35
C ASP A 86 -0.32 -6.48 18.57
N GLU A 87 -0.25 -7.80 18.44
CA GLU A 87 0.95 -8.61 18.63
C GLU A 87 1.30 -9.30 17.31
N PHE A 88 2.52 -9.10 16.82
CA PHE A 88 2.96 -9.58 15.52
C PHE A 88 4.45 -9.91 15.52
N ASP A 89 4.83 -10.92 14.75
CA ASP A 89 6.23 -11.30 14.59
C ASP A 89 6.83 -10.69 13.32
N ILE A 90 7.79 -9.78 13.47
CA ILE A 90 8.40 -9.09 12.33
C ILE A 90 9.20 -10.05 11.43
N ALA A 91 9.67 -11.20 11.94
CA ALA A 91 10.38 -12.18 11.12
C ALA A 91 9.47 -12.88 10.10
N SER A 92 8.14 -12.84 10.31
CA SER A 92 7.17 -13.39 9.36
C SER A 92 7.15 -12.64 8.02
N THR A 93 7.58 -11.37 8.00
CA THR A 93 7.61 -10.50 6.80
C THR A 93 8.96 -9.85 6.55
N LEU A 94 9.99 -10.14 7.33
CA LEU A 94 11.36 -9.64 7.15
C LEU A 94 12.35 -10.79 7.07
N ASP A 95 13.35 -10.67 6.20
CA ASP A 95 14.48 -11.59 6.19
C ASP A 95 15.57 -11.09 7.13
N ILE A 96 15.57 -11.65 8.34
CA ILE A 96 16.55 -11.35 9.38
C ILE A 96 17.70 -12.35 9.25
N THR A 97 18.79 -11.93 8.62
CA THR A 97 19.97 -12.77 8.37
C THR A 97 21.02 -12.67 9.47
N ASP A 98 21.06 -11.53 10.17
CA ASP A 98 22.13 -11.20 11.11
C ASP A 98 21.58 -10.96 12.51
N SER A 99 22.22 -11.58 13.50
CA SER A 99 21.96 -11.28 14.91
C SER A 99 22.54 -9.92 15.28
N GLY A 100 21.91 -9.23 16.23
CA GLY A 100 22.41 -7.94 16.69
C GLY A 100 21.32 -6.94 17.04
N PRO A 101 21.70 -5.68 17.29
CA PRO A 101 20.74 -4.63 17.57
C PRO A 101 19.94 -4.26 16.31
N ILE A 102 18.63 -4.09 16.47
CA ILE A 102 17.76 -3.44 15.49
C ILE A 102 16.97 -2.33 16.15
N THR A 103 16.53 -1.39 15.33
CA THR A 103 15.68 -0.27 15.72
C THR A 103 14.35 -0.35 15.01
N ILE A 104 13.25 -0.22 15.74
CA ILE A 104 11.88 -0.37 15.25
C ILE A 104 11.10 0.91 15.57
N HIS A 105 10.41 1.46 14.58
CA HIS A 105 9.48 2.56 14.77
C HIS A 105 8.43 2.59 13.67
N THR A 106 7.36 3.36 13.87
CA THR A 106 6.33 3.59 12.86
C THR A 106 5.75 4.99 12.99
N SER A 107 5.24 5.52 11.90
CA SER A 107 4.52 6.79 11.85
C SER A 107 3.64 6.82 10.62
N GLY A 108 2.52 7.51 10.69
CA GLY A 108 1.59 7.59 9.57
C GLY A 108 0.32 8.33 9.92
N PHE A 109 -0.73 8.07 9.15
CA PHE A 109 -2.07 8.59 9.38
C PHE A 109 -3.06 7.43 9.42
N VAL A 110 -3.97 7.44 10.39
CA VAL A 110 -5.08 6.48 10.45
C VAL A 110 -6.40 7.17 10.12
N PRO A 111 -7.23 6.61 9.23
CA PRO A 111 -8.55 7.19 8.95
C PRO A 111 -9.48 7.03 10.14
N ILE A 112 -10.20 8.09 10.48
CA ILE A 112 -11.23 8.13 11.53
C ILE A 112 -12.60 8.14 10.87
N THR A 113 -13.53 7.40 11.45
CA THR A 113 -14.89 7.26 10.92
C THR A 113 -15.96 7.78 11.87
N THR A 114 -17.06 8.24 11.27
CA THR A 114 -18.34 8.51 11.94
C THR A 114 -19.42 7.91 11.05
N ASP A 115 -20.31 7.10 11.62
CA ASP A 115 -21.34 6.35 10.87
C ASP A 115 -20.76 5.56 9.68
N SER A 116 -19.58 4.95 9.88
CA SER A 116 -18.81 4.20 8.86
C SER A 116 -18.30 5.00 7.66
N GLU A 117 -18.35 6.33 7.72
CA GLU A 117 -17.76 7.21 6.71
C GLU A 117 -16.49 7.87 7.24
N ILE A 118 -15.44 7.95 6.41
CA ILE A 118 -14.18 8.60 6.80
C ILE A 118 -14.41 10.10 6.91
N THR A 119 -14.24 10.65 8.11
CA THR A 119 -14.43 12.08 8.40
C THR A 119 -13.11 12.83 8.54
N SER A 120 -12.04 12.13 8.95
CA SER A 120 -10.72 12.74 9.14
C SER A 120 -9.60 11.70 9.13
N TYR A 121 -8.36 12.19 9.22
CA TYR A 121 -7.16 11.36 9.30
C TYR A 121 -6.33 11.84 10.49
N LEU A 122 -6.02 10.93 11.40
CA LEU A 122 -5.29 11.24 12.62
C LEU A 122 -3.81 10.82 12.46
N PRO A 123 -2.83 11.74 12.57
CA PRO A 123 -1.44 11.36 12.56
C PRO A 123 -1.07 10.57 13.81
N TYR A 124 -0.11 9.66 13.68
CA TYR A 124 0.49 8.95 14.81
C TYR A 124 1.99 8.78 14.60
N THR A 125 2.71 8.59 15.70
CA THR A 125 4.13 8.21 15.75
C THR A 125 4.33 7.27 16.92
N SER A 126 5.19 6.27 16.78
CA SER A 126 5.58 5.43 17.91
C SER A 126 6.83 5.94 18.62
N ASN A 127 7.14 5.36 19.77
CA ASN A 127 8.51 5.35 20.29
C ASN A 127 9.47 4.63 19.32
N THR A 128 10.76 4.91 19.48
CA THR A 128 11.84 4.14 18.88
C THR A 128 12.21 2.99 19.81
N LEU A 129 11.91 1.76 19.42
CA LEU A 129 12.24 0.55 20.17
C LEU A 129 13.58 0.00 19.67
N THR A 130 14.57 -0.15 20.56
CA THR A 130 15.85 -0.81 20.26
C THR A 130 15.92 -2.14 20.98
N ILE A 131 16.12 -3.22 20.23
CA ILE A 131 16.17 -4.59 20.74
C ILE A 131 17.33 -5.35 20.12
N THR A 132 17.81 -6.39 20.80
CA THR A 132 18.77 -7.35 20.22
C THR A 132 18.02 -8.60 19.79
N ILE A 133 18.22 -9.01 18.54
CA ILE A 133 17.61 -10.19 17.94
C ILE A 133 18.63 -11.30 17.69
N ASP A 134 18.17 -12.54 17.80
CA ASP A 134 18.86 -13.75 17.41
C ASP A 134 18.29 -14.20 16.05
N ALA A 135 19.12 -14.15 15.00
CA ALA A 135 18.73 -14.53 13.65
C ALA A 135 18.39 -16.01 13.52
N ALA A 136 19.03 -16.89 14.29
CA ALA A 136 18.70 -18.32 14.26
C ALA A 136 17.31 -18.59 14.84
N LYS A 137 16.91 -17.84 15.87
CA LYS A 137 15.52 -17.86 16.39
C LYS A 137 14.54 -17.19 15.43
N ALA A 138 14.92 -16.07 14.81
CA ALA A 138 14.07 -15.40 13.83
C ALA A 138 13.76 -16.30 12.62
N ALA A 139 14.75 -17.10 12.18
CA ALA A 139 14.61 -18.02 11.06
C ALA A 139 13.62 -19.18 11.32
N THR A 140 13.21 -19.44 12.57
CA THR A 140 12.19 -20.47 12.88
C THR A 140 10.76 -19.95 12.78
N VAL A 141 10.58 -18.62 12.66
CA VAL A 141 9.28 -17.99 12.52
C VAL A 141 8.74 -18.30 11.11
N PRO A 142 7.54 -18.90 10.99
CA PRO A 142 6.92 -19.13 9.69
C PRO A 142 6.72 -17.82 8.93
N LYS A 143 7.12 -17.79 7.66
CA LYS A 143 6.84 -16.65 6.79
C LYS A 143 5.33 -16.54 6.58
N ALA A 144 4.82 -15.31 6.66
CA ALA A 144 3.39 -15.05 6.49
C ALA A 144 2.92 -15.42 5.07
N LEU A 145 3.85 -15.46 4.13
CA LEU A 145 3.63 -15.76 2.72
C LEU A 145 4.66 -16.77 2.26
N THR A 146 4.20 -17.82 1.57
CA THR A 146 5.06 -18.80 0.92
C THR A 146 4.68 -18.90 -0.54
N ILE A 147 5.67 -18.77 -1.42
CA ILE A 147 5.48 -18.95 -2.86
C ILE A 147 6.00 -20.32 -3.28
N PRO A 148 5.15 -21.15 -3.92
CA PRO A 148 5.60 -22.33 -4.64
C PRO A 148 6.74 -22.02 -5.62
N PRO A 149 7.84 -22.81 -5.66
CA PRO A 149 8.99 -22.58 -6.54
C PRO A 149 8.66 -22.47 -8.04
N SER A 150 7.53 -23.03 -8.46
CA SER A 150 7.03 -22.97 -9.85
C SER A 150 6.56 -21.58 -10.30
N LEU A 151 6.37 -20.63 -9.37
CA LEU A 151 5.80 -19.30 -9.64
C LEU A 151 6.87 -18.22 -9.89
N HIS A 152 8.17 -18.56 -9.82
CA HIS A 152 9.25 -17.64 -10.18
C HIS A 152 9.35 -17.35 -11.68
N ARG A 153 8.52 -18.00 -12.53
CA ARG A 153 8.42 -17.67 -13.95
C ARG A 153 7.47 -16.49 -14.15
N ARG A 154 8.04 -15.38 -14.63
CA ARG A 154 7.31 -14.17 -15.00
C ARG A 154 6.30 -14.53 -16.09
N THR A 155 5.01 -14.42 -15.78
CA THR A 155 3.91 -14.75 -16.69
C THR A 155 2.89 -13.63 -16.61
N ARG A 156 2.69 -12.88 -17.70
CA ARG A 156 1.90 -11.65 -17.67
C ARG A 156 0.50 -11.80 -17.06
N LEU A 157 -0.24 -12.85 -17.43
CA LEU A 157 -1.54 -13.18 -16.86
C LEU A 157 -1.59 -14.66 -16.51
N SER A 158 -2.00 -14.98 -15.29
CA SER A 158 -2.17 -16.34 -14.80
C SER A 158 -3.52 -16.53 -14.12
N ASP A 159 -4.06 -17.75 -14.21
CA ASP A 159 -5.32 -18.17 -13.56
C ASP A 159 -6.54 -17.31 -13.92
N CYS A 160 -6.60 -16.85 -15.16
CA CYS A 160 -7.74 -16.13 -15.72
C CYS A 160 -8.58 -17.09 -16.56
N ASP A 161 -9.88 -17.20 -16.27
CA ASP A 161 -10.85 -17.73 -17.24
C ASP A 161 -10.98 -16.76 -18.43
N ASP A 162 -11.64 -17.21 -19.51
CA ASP A 162 -11.74 -16.45 -20.75
C ASP A 162 -12.35 -15.05 -20.56
N ASN A 163 -13.36 -14.93 -19.68
CA ASN A 163 -14.02 -13.66 -19.40
C ASN A 163 -13.11 -12.72 -18.62
N ARG A 164 -12.49 -13.20 -17.53
CA ARG A 164 -11.50 -12.42 -16.76
C ARG A 164 -10.30 -12.02 -17.61
N ALA A 165 -9.83 -12.91 -18.50
CA ALA A 165 -8.75 -12.60 -19.42
C ALA A 165 -9.13 -11.48 -20.40
N ALA A 166 -10.37 -11.44 -20.90
CA ALA A 166 -10.85 -10.35 -21.74
C ALA A 166 -10.93 -9.01 -20.97
N ILE A 167 -11.50 -9.03 -19.75
CA ILE A 167 -11.56 -7.85 -18.87
C ILE A 167 -10.16 -7.33 -18.57
N MET A 168 -9.22 -8.22 -18.21
CA MET A 168 -7.84 -7.82 -17.92
C MET A 168 -7.14 -7.20 -19.12
N ARG A 169 -7.31 -7.74 -20.33
CA ARG A 169 -6.71 -7.14 -21.52
C ARG A 169 -7.22 -5.71 -21.75
N ALA A 170 -8.51 -5.47 -21.55
CA ALA A 170 -9.09 -4.14 -21.64
C ALA A 170 -8.59 -3.21 -20.53
N ALA A 171 -8.55 -3.69 -19.28
CA ALA A 171 -8.04 -2.92 -18.14
C ALA A 171 -6.56 -2.55 -18.30
N LEU A 172 -5.74 -3.47 -18.80
CA LEU A 172 -4.32 -3.24 -19.12
C LEU A 172 -4.15 -2.21 -20.26
N ASP A 173 -4.95 -2.28 -21.33
CA ASP A 173 -4.91 -1.28 -22.40
C ASP A 173 -5.32 0.11 -21.88
N ASN A 174 -6.34 0.19 -21.03
CA ASN A 174 -6.75 1.44 -20.40
C ASN A 174 -5.65 1.99 -19.46
N ALA A 175 -5.07 1.14 -18.61
CA ALA A 175 -3.97 1.51 -17.72
C ALA A 175 -2.78 2.05 -18.50
N MET A 176 -2.38 1.38 -19.60
CA MET A 176 -1.33 1.83 -20.50
C MET A 176 -1.62 3.24 -21.03
N ARG A 177 -2.81 3.47 -21.60
CA ARG A 177 -3.17 4.78 -22.19
C ARG A 177 -3.20 5.89 -21.13
N MET A 178 -3.79 5.61 -19.97
CA MET A 178 -3.88 6.56 -18.86
C MET A 178 -2.48 6.91 -18.33
N SER A 179 -1.61 5.91 -18.15
CA SER A 179 -0.24 6.13 -17.69
C SER A 179 0.62 6.88 -18.71
N VAL A 180 0.45 6.66 -20.03
CA VAL A 180 1.13 7.48 -21.06
C VAL A 180 0.69 8.94 -20.97
N ALA A 181 -0.62 9.19 -20.87
CA ALA A 181 -1.15 10.55 -20.74
C ALA A 181 -0.62 11.24 -19.47
N ALA A 182 -0.64 10.54 -18.34
CA ALA A 182 -0.13 11.05 -17.08
C ALA A 182 1.39 11.25 -17.09
N ALA A 183 2.17 10.38 -17.75
CA ALA A 183 3.61 10.58 -17.91
C ALA A 183 3.92 11.86 -18.69
N ASN A 184 3.17 12.13 -19.77
CA ASN A 184 3.31 13.37 -20.53
C ASN A 184 2.89 14.60 -19.70
N GLU A 185 1.79 14.53 -18.95
CA GLU A 185 1.37 15.61 -18.05
C GLU A 185 2.45 15.89 -16.98
N ALA A 186 3.02 14.85 -16.38
CA ALA A 186 4.08 15.01 -15.40
C ALA A 186 5.32 15.68 -16.03
N TRP A 187 5.70 15.28 -17.24
CA TRP A 187 6.87 15.81 -17.91
C TRP A 187 6.73 17.29 -18.30
N MET A 188 5.62 17.68 -18.91
CA MET A 188 5.48 19.01 -19.54
C MET A 188 4.13 19.71 -19.30
N GLY A 189 3.24 19.08 -18.54
CA GLY A 189 1.92 19.62 -18.20
C GLY A 189 1.93 20.57 -17.00
N SER A 190 0.75 20.73 -16.40
CA SER A 190 0.48 21.73 -15.35
C SER A 190 1.40 21.57 -14.14
N ALA A 191 2.13 22.63 -13.80
CA ALA A 191 2.92 22.68 -12.56
C ALA A 191 2.01 22.56 -11.33
N ALA A 192 0.88 23.26 -11.33
CA ALA A 192 -0.07 23.27 -10.22
C ALA A 192 -0.64 21.87 -9.96
N ARG A 193 -0.99 21.12 -11.02
CA ARG A 193 -1.47 19.74 -10.87
C ARG A 193 -0.36 18.86 -10.31
N LEU A 194 0.86 18.92 -10.84
CA LEU A 194 1.94 18.08 -10.32
C LEU A 194 2.27 18.41 -8.85
N GLU A 195 2.24 19.69 -8.47
CA GLU A 195 2.43 20.16 -7.10
C GLU A 195 1.33 19.71 -6.14
N GLU A 196 0.08 19.65 -6.58
CA GLU A 196 -1.04 19.13 -5.80
C GLU A 196 -0.71 17.72 -5.30
N TYR A 197 -0.33 16.81 -6.21
CA TYR A 197 -0.08 15.40 -5.86
C TYR A 197 1.31 15.19 -5.24
N PHE A 198 2.37 15.70 -5.87
CA PHE A 198 3.76 15.40 -5.53
C PHE A 198 4.48 16.50 -4.76
N LYS A 199 3.80 17.60 -4.44
CA LYS A 199 4.32 18.70 -3.60
C LYS A 199 5.49 19.47 -4.21
N SER A 200 5.79 19.24 -5.49
CA SER A 200 6.85 19.90 -6.26
C SER A 200 6.60 19.73 -7.76
N SER A 201 6.98 20.73 -8.55
CA SER A 201 7.04 20.65 -10.01
C SER A 201 8.44 20.80 -10.58
N SER A 202 9.46 20.59 -9.74
CA SER A 202 10.88 20.63 -10.15
C SER A 202 11.16 19.65 -11.29
N GLN A 203 12.18 19.94 -12.11
CA GLN A 203 12.56 19.05 -13.21
C GLN A 203 12.86 17.61 -12.72
N GLU A 204 13.41 17.47 -11.52
CA GLU A 204 13.70 16.17 -10.91
C GLU A 204 12.41 15.43 -10.55
N THR A 205 11.44 16.11 -9.91
CA THR A 205 10.11 15.56 -9.63
C THR A 205 9.37 15.18 -10.92
N ARG A 206 9.37 16.06 -11.92
CA ARG A 206 8.77 15.81 -13.25
C ARG A 206 9.37 14.55 -13.88
N SER A 207 10.69 14.45 -13.89
CA SER A 207 11.40 13.32 -14.49
C SER A 207 11.11 12.02 -13.76
N LEU A 208 11.14 12.02 -12.42
CA LEU A 208 10.86 10.82 -11.63
C LEU A 208 9.43 10.32 -11.85
N VAL A 209 8.44 11.22 -11.75
CA VAL A 209 7.03 10.86 -11.91
C VAL A 209 6.74 10.40 -13.34
N ALA A 210 7.21 11.14 -14.34
CA ALA A 210 7.03 10.79 -15.75
C ALA A 210 7.68 9.44 -16.08
N ASN A 211 8.91 9.19 -15.61
CA ASN A 211 9.59 7.93 -15.83
C ASN A 211 8.82 6.77 -15.21
N ARG A 212 8.44 6.85 -13.93
CA ARG A 212 7.68 5.77 -13.29
C ARG A 212 6.38 5.46 -14.05
N LEU A 213 5.62 6.48 -14.43
CA LEU A 213 4.38 6.30 -15.20
C LEU A 213 4.64 5.72 -16.60
N ALA A 214 5.73 6.11 -17.26
CA ALA A 214 6.13 5.51 -18.54
C ALA A 214 6.51 4.02 -18.39
N TYR A 215 7.19 3.64 -17.31
CA TYR A 215 7.50 2.22 -17.02
C TYR A 215 6.24 1.43 -16.65
N ILE A 216 5.30 2.02 -15.91
CA ILE A 216 3.98 1.42 -15.65
C ILE A 216 3.22 1.22 -16.97
N ALA A 217 3.23 2.20 -17.87
CA ALA A 217 2.62 2.07 -19.19
C ALA A 217 3.26 0.94 -20.01
N ALA A 218 4.60 0.84 -19.99
CA ALA A 218 5.32 -0.23 -20.67
C ALA A 218 4.95 -1.61 -20.09
N GLU A 219 4.81 -1.73 -18.78
CA GLU A 219 4.38 -2.97 -18.14
C GLU A 219 2.92 -3.34 -18.45
N ALA A 220 2.05 -2.34 -18.57
CA ALA A 220 0.67 -2.57 -18.96
C ALA A 220 0.51 -3.05 -20.41
N SER A 221 1.53 -2.90 -21.26
CA SER A 221 1.51 -3.36 -22.66
C SER A 221 1.42 -4.88 -22.80
N LEU A 222 0.95 -5.37 -23.97
CA LEU A 222 0.65 -6.80 -24.17
C LEU A 222 1.84 -7.76 -24.06
N ASN A 223 3.05 -7.25 -24.25
CA ASN A 223 4.28 -8.04 -24.37
C ASN A 223 5.23 -7.88 -23.16
N ALA A 224 4.77 -7.26 -22.08
CA ALA A 224 5.59 -7.05 -20.91
C ALA A 224 5.75 -8.32 -20.07
N GLU A 225 6.88 -8.42 -19.36
CA GLU A 225 7.25 -9.62 -18.60
C GLU A 225 7.93 -9.27 -17.26
N ARG A 226 7.75 -8.06 -16.71
CA ARG A 226 8.40 -7.70 -15.43
C ARG A 226 7.59 -8.17 -14.23
N THR A 227 6.29 -8.32 -14.40
CA THR A 227 5.34 -8.78 -13.39
C THR A 227 4.63 -10.07 -13.79
N THR A 228 4.14 -10.78 -12.78
CA THR A 228 3.13 -11.84 -12.97
C THR A 228 1.81 -11.37 -12.39
N TYR A 229 0.73 -11.41 -13.15
CA TYR A 229 -0.59 -10.94 -12.70
C TYR A 229 -1.58 -12.10 -12.58
N TYR A 230 -2.06 -12.38 -11.37
CA TYR A 230 -3.08 -13.39 -11.12
C TYR A 230 -4.49 -12.81 -11.10
N CYS A 231 -5.41 -13.46 -11.80
CA CYS A 231 -6.83 -13.11 -11.76
C CYS A 231 -7.58 -13.64 -10.53
N THR A 232 -6.95 -14.51 -9.74
CA THR A 232 -7.54 -15.15 -8.56
C THR A 232 -6.59 -15.10 -7.38
N ASP A 233 -7.15 -15.00 -6.17
CA ASP A 233 -6.38 -14.99 -4.92
C ASP A 233 -5.72 -16.34 -4.60
N LYS A 234 -4.56 -16.58 -5.21
CA LYS A 234 -3.78 -17.80 -4.99
C LYS A 234 -3.14 -17.88 -3.61
N PHE A 235 -2.87 -16.74 -3.01
CA PHE A 235 -2.12 -16.64 -1.76
C PHE A 235 -3.02 -16.40 -0.54
N ARG A 236 -4.33 -16.32 -0.74
CA ARG A 236 -5.34 -16.16 0.32
C ARG A 236 -5.10 -14.89 1.15
N ALA A 237 -4.66 -13.83 0.48
CA ALA A 237 -4.31 -12.56 1.11
C ALA A 237 -5.34 -11.45 0.81
N CYS A 238 -6.43 -11.77 0.10
CA CYS A 238 -7.54 -10.84 -0.07
C CYS A 238 -8.38 -10.77 1.21
N GLY A 239 -8.50 -9.56 1.76
CA GLY A 239 -9.54 -9.21 2.72
C GLY A 239 -10.85 -8.82 2.04
N PRO A 240 -11.95 -8.65 2.80
CA PRO A 240 -13.25 -8.25 2.25
C PRO A 240 -13.23 -6.88 1.54
N ARG A 241 -12.25 -6.04 1.86
CA ARG A 241 -12.08 -4.67 1.33
C ARG A 241 -10.85 -4.50 0.44
N THR A 242 -10.12 -5.57 0.15
CA THR A 242 -8.94 -5.54 -0.72
C THR A 242 -9.38 -5.69 -2.18
N LEU A 243 -9.11 -4.70 -3.02
CA LEU A 243 -9.33 -4.74 -4.48
C LEU A 243 -8.25 -5.59 -5.16
N ALA A 244 -7.00 -5.35 -4.81
CA ALA A 244 -5.85 -6.05 -5.33
C ALA A 244 -4.71 -5.96 -4.32
N TYR A 245 -3.68 -6.76 -4.53
CA TYR A 245 -2.44 -6.63 -3.77
C TYR A 245 -1.23 -7.00 -4.62
N THR A 246 -0.07 -6.50 -4.22
CA THR A 246 1.23 -6.78 -4.83
C THR A 246 2.17 -7.38 -3.80
N PHE A 247 2.95 -8.39 -4.21
CA PHE A 247 4.17 -8.81 -3.53
C PHE A 247 5.38 -8.16 -4.21
N PRO A 248 5.96 -7.09 -3.65
CA PRO A 248 7.05 -6.37 -4.29
C PRO A 248 8.27 -7.26 -4.55
N GLN A 249 8.62 -8.10 -3.57
CA GLN A 249 9.78 -9.02 -3.64
C GLN A 249 9.74 -9.92 -4.89
N TRP A 250 8.55 -10.28 -5.36
CA TRP A 250 8.36 -11.22 -6.46
C TRP A 250 7.76 -10.59 -7.72
N ASN A 251 7.43 -9.30 -7.68
CA ASN A 251 6.72 -8.61 -8.77
C ASN A 251 5.42 -9.34 -9.16
N VAL A 252 4.70 -9.84 -8.15
CA VAL A 252 3.44 -10.57 -8.35
C VAL A 252 2.29 -9.66 -7.95
N VAL A 253 1.34 -9.47 -8.85
CA VAL A 253 0.10 -8.72 -8.61
C VAL A 253 -1.07 -9.69 -8.62
N VAL A 254 -2.05 -9.47 -7.76
CA VAL A 254 -3.24 -10.32 -7.64
C VAL A 254 -4.49 -9.47 -7.50
N ASN A 255 -5.48 -9.74 -8.34
CA ASN A 255 -6.81 -9.17 -8.16
C ASN A 255 -7.65 -10.01 -7.18
N CYS A 256 -8.31 -9.32 -6.26
CA CYS A 256 -9.23 -9.91 -5.31
C CYS A 256 -10.65 -10.04 -5.88
N PRO A 257 -11.53 -10.84 -5.25
CA PRO A 257 -12.88 -11.06 -5.76
C PRO A 257 -13.66 -9.77 -6.03
N ILE A 258 -13.54 -8.77 -5.16
CA ILE A 258 -14.30 -7.52 -5.28
C ILE A 258 -13.85 -6.64 -6.46
N TYR A 259 -12.62 -6.77 -6.96
CA TYR A 259 -12.15 -6.11 -8.19
C TYR A 259 -13.12 -6.34 -9.35
N TRP A 260 -13.58 -7.58 -9.49
CA TRP A 260 -14.43 -8.01 -10.60
C TRP A 260 -15.88 -7.55 -10.46
N SER A 261 -16.37 -7.40 -9.22
CA SER A 261 -17.78 -7.15 -8.95
C SER A 261 -18.13 -5.68 -8.78
N ILE A 262 -17.19 -4.85 -8.32
CA ILE A 262 -17.49 -3.45 -7.97
C ILE A 262 -16.82 -2.43 -8.89
N LEU A 263 -15.67 -2.77 -9.47
CA LEU A 263 -14.92 -1.80 -10.29
C LEU A 263 -15.42 -1.78 -11.72
N GLN A 264 -15.67 -0.57 -12.22
CA GLN A 264 -15.88 -0.31 -13.63
C GLN A 264 -14.54 -0.31 -14.39
N PRO A 265 -14.53 -0.49 -15.71
CA PRO A 265 -13.28 -0.48 -16.50
C PRO A 265 -12.47 0.81 -16.34
N VAL A 266 -13.14 1.96 -16.38
CA VAL A 266 -12.58 3.31 -16.16
C VAL A 266 -13.66 4.21 -15.56
N GLN A 267 -13.25 5.17 -14.72
CA GLN A 267 -14.14 6.18 -14.15
C GLN A 267 -13.73 7.59 -14.59
N LYS A 268 -14.71 8.48 -14.74
CA LYS A 268 -14.50 9.91 -15.04
C LYS A 268 -14.76 10.83 -13.84
N ALA A 269 -15.26 10.28 -12.74
CA ALA A 269 -15.33 11.01 -11.49
C ALA A 269 -13.92 11.18 -10.93
N CYS A 270 -13.63 12.38 -10.43
CA CYS A 270 -12.34 12.70 -9.82
C CYS A 270 -12.06 11.79 -8.64
N HIS A 271 -10.86 11.22 -8.64
CA HIS A 271 -10.31 10.36 -7.60
C HIS A 271 -11.06 9.03 -7.40
N ALA A 272 -11.99 8.68 -8.29
CA ALA A 272 -12.72 7.42 -8.23
C ALA A 272 -11.81 6.22 -8.52
N GLN A 273 -12.13 5.07 -7.93
CA GLN A 273 -11.43 3.81 -8.16
C GLN A 273 -12.02 3.09 -9.39
N ASP A 274 -11.15 2.51 -10.20
CA ASP A 274 -11.53 1.70 -11.34
C ASP A 274 -10.51 0.59 -11.62
N GLN A 275 -10.83 -0.29 -12.57
CA GLN A 275 -9.98 -1.43 -12.91
C GLN A 275 -8.60 -1.00 -13.43
N ALA A 276 -8.54 0.05 -14.25
CA ALA A 276 -7.30 0.54 -14.85
C ALA A 276 -6.39 1.20 -13.82
N ASN A 277 -6.94 2.07 -12.98
CA ASN A 277 -6.20 2.81 -11.98
C ASN A 277 -5.81 1.96 -10.76
N THR A 278 -6.50 0.84 -10.54
CA THR A 278 -6.04 -0.23 -9.64
C THR A 278 -4.80 -0.94 -10.20
N ILE A 279 -4.77 -1.26 -11.50
CA ILE A 279 -3.56 -1.82 -12.13
C ILE A 279 -2.36 -0.86 -12.01
N ILE A 280 -2.58 0.45 -12.24
CA ILE A 280 -1.54 1.47 -12.11
C ILE A 280 -0.97 1.52 -10.70
N HIS A 281 -1.85 1.47 -9.69
CA HIS A 281 -1.46 1.42 -8.28
C HIS A 281 -0.58 0.20 -8.00
N GLU A 282 -1.04 -0.99 -8.37
CA GLU A 282 -0.31 -2.24 -8.11
C GLU A 282 1.03 -2.32 -8.85
N PHE A 283 1.09 -1.92 -10.13
CA PHE A 283 2.36 -1.89 -10.86
C PHE A 283 3.36 -0.89 -10.29
N SER A 284 2.92 0.14 -9.58
CA SER A 284 3.82 1.08 -8.92
C SER A 284 4.58 0.42 -7.75
N HIS A 285 4.01 -0.59 -7.11
CA HIS A 285 4.66 -1.34 -6.02
C HIS A 285 5.75 -2.28 -6.52
N ALA A 286 5.69 -2.72 -7.78
CA ALA A 286 6.61 -3.72 -8.33
C ALA A 286 7.98 -3.09 -8.68
N PRO A 287 9.07 -3.37 -7.93
CA PRO A 287 10.38 -2.81 -8.21
C PRO A 287 10.97 -3.24 -9.57
N GLY A 288 10.50 -4.36 -10.12
CA GLY A 288 10.84 -4.83 -11.46
C GLY A 288 10.28 -3.93 -12.58
N VAL A 289 9.21 -3.18 -12.28
CA VAL A 289 8.64 -2.13 -13.15
C VAL A 289 9.49 -0.86 -13.03
N TYR A 290 9.61 -0.33 -11.82
CA TYR A 290 10.47 0.84 -11.54
C TYR A 290 10.95 0.80 -10.09
N ALA A 291 12.27 0.76 -9.89
CA ALA A 291 12.88 0.69 -8.56
C ALA A 291 13.17 2.08 -7.97
N PRO A 292 13.01 2.29 -6.65
CA PRO A 292 12.33 1.36 -5.73
C PRO A 292 10.82 1.31 -6.01
N GLY A 293 10.17 0.21 -5.64
CA GLY A 293 8.71 0.13 -5.63
C GLY A 293 8.11 1.13 -4.64
N THR A 294 6.84 1.51 -4.84
CA THR A 294 6.10 2.34 -3.90
C THR A 294 5.64 1.56 -2.67
N ASP A 295 5.31 2.30 -1.61
CA ASP A 295 4.59 1.88 -0.41
C ASP A 295 3.13 2.37 -0.42
N ASP A 296 2.37 1.94 0.57
CA ASP A 296 1.01 2.40 0.89
C ASP A 296 1.04 3.33 2.09
N LEU A 297 1.37 4.59 1.85
CA LEU A 297 1.56 5.61 2.90
C LEU A 297 0.30 6.44 3.17
N GLY A 298 -0.64 6.46 2.21
CA GLY A 298 -1.91 7.15 2.35
C GLY A 298 -2.88 6.79 1.23
N TYR A 299 -4.04 6.26 1.63
CA TYR A 299 -5.12 5.85 0.72
C TYR A 299 -6.17 6.94 0.54
N GLY A 300 -6.57 7.14 -0.71
CA GLY A 300 -7.53 8.16 -1.11
C GLY A 300 -6.92 9.56 -1.14
N TYR A 301 -7.63 10.45 -1.81
CA TYR A 301 -7.17 11.82 -2.07
C TYR A 301 -6.80 12.57 -0.78
N GLN A 302 -7.66 12.51 0.24
CA GLN A 302 -7.49 13.26 1.48
C GLN A 302 -6.23 12.88 2.26
N ALA A 303 -5.84 11.60 2.30
CA ALA A 303 -4.58 11.19 2.91
C ALA A 303 -3.37 11.46 2.00
N ALA A 304 -3.46 11.13 0.72
CA ALA A 304 -2.36 11.36 -0.23
C ALA A 304 -1.94 12.84 -0.29
N MET A 305 -2.90 13.77 -0.17
CA MET A 305 -2.61 15.20 -0.17
C MET A 305 -1.90 15.70 1.10
N ARG A 306 -1.91 14.94 2.19
CA ARG A 306 -1.23 15.28 3.46
C ARG A 306 0.20 14.76 3.54
N LEU A 307 0.59 13.90 2.61
CA LEU A 307 1.94 13.36 2.55
C LEU A 307 2.97 14.46 2.23
N THR A 308 4.17 14.33 2.80
CA THR A 308 5.33 15.13 2.37
C THR A 308 5.71 14.78 0.92
N GLY A 309 6.47 15.63 0.22
CA GLY A 309 6.90 15.33 -1.16
C GLY A 309 7.60 13.98 -1.30
N ASN A 310 8.50 13.64 -0.36
CA ASN A 310 9.22 12.36 -0.36
C ASN A 310 8.29 11.16 -0.10
N GLN A 311 7.25 11.32 0.73
CA GLN A 311 6.25 10.28 0.92
C GLN A 311 5.34 10.17 -0.31
N ALA A 312 4.90 11.29 -0.88
CA ALA A 312 4.06 11.31 -2.07
C ALA A 312 4.72 10.62 -3.28
N LEU A 313 6.04 10.83 -3.48
CA LEU A 313 6.84 10.15 -4.50
C LEU A 313 6.98 8.63 -4.26
N ARG A 314 6.81 8.18 -3.02
CA ARG A 314 6.87 6.77 -2.62
C ARG A 314 5.50 6.16 -2.37
N ASN A 315 4.39 6.88 -2.53
CA ASN A 315 3.04 6.37 -2.27
C ASN A 315 2.37 5.94 -3.58
N ALA A 316 1.90 4.70 -3.66
CA ALA A 316 1.22 4.18 -4.85
C ALA A 316 -0.01 5.01 -5.20
N ASP A 317 -0.78 5.41 -4.17
CA ASP A 317 -2.03 6.10 -4.41
C ASP A 317 -1.88 7.48 -5.03
N THR A 318 -0.76 8.15 -4.77
CA THR A 318 -0.44 9.44 -5.39
C THR A 318 -0.35 9.32 -6.93
N TYR A 319 0.21 8.22 -7.45
CA TYR A 319 0.35 8.01 -8.89
C TYR A 319 -0.98 7.69 -9.58
N THR A 320 -1.82 6.86 -8.97
CA THR A 320 -3.14 6.53 -9.52
C THR A 320 -4.09 7.72 -9.43
N LEU A 321 -4.07 8.49 -8.33
CA LEU A 321 -4.86 9.71 -8.18
C LEU A 321 -4.47 10.78 -9.20
N PHE A 322 -3.17 11.04 -9.37
CA PHE A 322 -2.68 11.96 -10.41
C PHE A 322 -3.08 11.49 -11.81
N THR A 323 -2.96 10.19 -12.09
CA THR A 323 -3.33 9.63 -13.40
C THR A 323 -4.84 9.74 -13.68
N ASN A 324 -5.68 9.46 -12.68
CA ASN A 324 -7.12 9.65 -12.79
C ASN A 324 -7.47 11.13 -12.99
N SER A 325 -6.81 12.05 -12.28
CA SER A 325 -7.02 13.49 -12.41
C SER A 325 -6.78 13.95 -13.86
N VAL A 326 -5.65 13.55 -14.45
CA VAL A 326 -5.33 13.82 -15.86
C VAL A 326 -6.39 13.26 -16.82
N PHE A 327 -6.85 12.04 -16.58
CA PHE A 327 -7.86 11.38 -17.41
C PHE A 327 -9.26 12.02 -17.27
N ALA A 328 -9.64 12.40 -16.05
CA ALA A 328 -10.94 12.97 -15.72
C ALA A 328 -11.04 14.48 -16.01
N GLY A 329 -9.90 15.17 -16.14
CA GLY A 329 -9.86 16.62 -16.36
C GLY A 329 -10.06 17.42 -15.07
N CYS A 330 -9.64 16.87 -13.93
CA CYS A 330 -9.38 17.61 -12.70
C CYS A 330 -7.85 17.67 -12.47
#